data_AF-A0A2A9NZ13-F1
#
_entry.id   AF-A0A2A9NZ13-F1
#
_cell.length_a   1.000
_cell.length_b   1.000
_cell.length_c   1.000
_cell.angle_alpha   90.00
_cell.angle_beta   90.00
_cell.angle_gamma   90.00
#
_symmetry.space_group_name_H-M   'P 1'
#
loop_
_entity.id
_entity.type
_entity.pdbx_description
1 polymer ?
#
loop_
_entity_poly.entity_id
_entity_poly.type
_entity_poly.pdbx_seq_one_letter_code
_entity_poly.pdbx_strand_id
1 'polypeptide(L)' 'FGWDASQGLGAGGDGRTSHIKVAHKLDMLGIGAANARDPNGIAWKQNRDFESVLRRLNEQVENGEEGEE' A
#
# COMPACT_ATOMS: atom_id res chain seq x y z
N PHE A 1 43.05 -9.32 20.30
CA PHE A 1 41.59 -9.44 20.08
C PHE A 1 41.12 -8.17 19.38
N GLY A 2 40.50 -8.27 18.21
CA GLY A 2 40.38 -7.15 17.26
C GLY A 2 38.98 -6.81 16.78
N TRP A 3 37.94 -7.50 17.27
CA TRP A 3 36.54 -7.16 16.99
C TRP A 3 35.64 -7.68 18.11
N ASP A 4 34.65 -6.86 18.49
CA ASP A 4 33.62 -7.15 19.50
C ASP A 4 32.26 -7.25 18.79
N ALA A 5 31.57 -8.39 18.92
CA ALA A 5 30.29 -8.65 18.28
C ALA A 5 29.11 -7.87 18.89
N SER A 6 29.30 -7.27 20.07
CA SER A 6 28.31 -6.36 20.67
C SER A 6 28.36 -4.95 20.09
N GLN A 7 29.43 -4.63 19.35
CA GLN A 7 29.70 -3.33 18.77
C GLN A 7 29.59 -3.37 17.24
N GLY A 8 29.13 -2.28 16.66
CA GLY A 8 29.16 -2.11 15.21
C GLY A 8 30.58 -2.03 14.67
N LEU A 9 30.74 -2.24 13.36
CA LEU A 9 32.01 -2.02 12.68
C LEU A 9 32.29 -0.52 12.47
N GLY A 10 33.56 -0.17 12.28
CA GLY A 10 34.00 1.21 12.02
C GLY A 10 34.74 1.84 13.21
N ALA A 11 35.46 2.94 12.97
CA ALA A 11 36.31 3.57 13.97
C ALA A 11 35.55 4.08 15.22
N GLY A 12 34.26 4.40 15.07
CA GLY A 12 33.36 4.79 16.15
C GLY A 12 32.40 3.70 16.63
N GLY A 13 32.42 2.51 16.01
CA GLY A 13 31.49 1.43 16.37
C GLY A 13 30.03 1.61 15.89
N ASP A 14 29.77 2.57 15.01
CA ASP A 14 28.40 2.93 14.56
C ASP A 14 27.84 2.02 13.45
N GLY A 15 28.59 1.01 13.02
CA GLY A 15 28.14 0.05 12.02
C GLY A 15 26.92 -0.75 12.47
N ARG A 16 26.05 -1.15 11.53
CA ARG A 16 24.90 -1.98 11.86
C ARG A 16 25.37 -3.35 12.39
N THR A 17 24.77 -3.79 13.49
CA THR A 17 24.98 -5.13 14.07
C THR A 17 24.09 -6.19 13.42
N SER A 18 23.16 -5.77 12.55
CA SER A 18 22.23 -6.63 11.84
C SER A 18 22.31 -6.43 10.33
N HIS A 19 22.05 -7.51 9.58
CA HIS A 19 21.99 -7.46 8.13
C HIS A 19 20.77 -6.67 7.65
N ILE A 20 20.93 -6.01 6.50
CA ILE A 20 19.82 -5.34 5.82
C ILE A 20 18.96 -6.41 5.15
N LYS A 21 17.65 -6.36 5.39
CA LYS A 21 16.67 -7.19 4.69
C LYS A 21 16.07 -6.39 3.55
N VAL A 22 16.02 -6.98 2.35
CA VAL A 22 15.46 -6.35 1.15
C VAL A 22 14.28 -7.20 0.69
N ALA A 23 13.11 -6.59 0.55
CA ALA A 23 11.96 -7.24 -0.07
C ALA A 23 12.08 -7.14 -1.58
N HIS A 24 12.07 -8.29 -2.27
CA HIS A 24 12.10 -8.33 -3.72
C HIS A 24 10.69 -8.24 -4.27
N LYS A 25 10.50 -7.34 -5.23
CA LYS A 25 9.27 -7.26 -5.99
C LYS A 25 9.25 -8.38 -7.03
N LEU A 26 8.36 -9.34 -6.86
CA LEU A 26 8.22 -10.51 -7.76
C LEU A 26 7.11 -10.35 -8.80
N ASP A 27 6.34 -9.26 -8.72
CA ASP A 27 5.21 -8.99 -9.60
C ASP A 27 5.40 -7.68 -10.38
N MET A 28 4.52 -7.48 -11.36
CA MET A 28 4.46 -6.25 -12.15
C MET A 28 3.57 -5.18 -11.51
N LEU A 29 3.03 -5.40 -10.29
CA LEU A 29 2.06 -4.48 -9.69
C LEU A 29 2.73 -3.16 -9.28
N GLY A 30 1.96 -2.08 -9.11
CA GLY A 30 2.53 -0.82 -8.62
C GLY A 30 3.20 -0.97 -7.24
N ILE A 31 4.18 -0.12 -6.93
CA ILE A 31 4.71 -0.03 -5.56
C ILE A 31 3.52 0.30 -4.62
N GLY A 32 3.35 -0.50 -3.56
CA GLY A 32 2.22 -0.35 -2.63
C GLY A 32 0.94 -1.11 -3.00
N ALA A 33 0.87 -1.75 -4.19
CA ALA A 33 -0.28 -2.55 -4.59
C ALA A 33 -0.45 -3.84 -3.74
N ALA A 34 0.62 -4.36 -3.16
CA ALA A 34 0.56 -5.48 -2.22
C ALA A 34 -0.27 -5.16 -0.96
N ASN A 35 -0.42 -3.88 -0.60
CA ASN A 35 -1.26 -3.44 0.51
C ASN A 35 -2.77 -3.52 0.19
N ALA A 36 -3.17 -3.88 -1.04
CA ALA A 36 -4.58 -4.05 -1.42
C ALA A 36 -5.27 -5.22 -0.70
N ARG A 37 -4.51 -6.12 -0.06
CA ARG A 37 -5.05 -7.22 0.75
C ARG A 37 -5.17 -6.91 2.24
N ASP A 38 -4.79 -5.71 2.67
CA ASP A 38 -5.05 -5.25 4.03
C ASP A 38 -6.48 -4.69 4.09
N PRO A 39 -7.40 -5.25 4.90
CA PRO A 39 -8.74 -4.71 5.10
C PRO A 39 -8.75 -3.25 5.59
N ASN A 40 -7.64 -2.77 6.17
CA ASN A 40 -7.45 -1.39 6.61
C ASN A 40 -6.62 -0.55 5.60
N GLY A 41 -6.23 -1.13 4.47
CA GLY A 41 -5.49 -0.45 3.42
C GLY A 41 -6.29 0.72 2.86
N ILE A 42 -5.72 1.93 2.94
CA ILE A 42 -6.35 3.18 2.47
C ILE A 42 -6.84 3.05 1.02
N ALA A 43 -6.10 2.34 0.16
CA ALA A 43 -6.44 2.10 -1.22
C ALA A 43 -7.73 1.27 -1.41
N TRP A 44 -7.98 0.27 -0.55
CA TRP A 44 -9.20 -0.55 -0.62
C TRP A 44 -10.43 0.26 -0.22
N LYS A 45 -10.31 1.04 0.86
CA LYS A 45 -11.38 1.93 1.33
C LYS A 45 -11.74 2.99 0.29
N GLN A 46 -10.73 3.62 -0.33
CA GLN A 46 -10.92 4.60 -1.39
C GLN A 46 -11.62 4.00 -2.63
N ASN A 47 -11.25 2.79 -3.06
CA ASN A 47 -11.92 2.13 -4.19
C ASN A 47 -13.40 1.84 -3.89
N ARG A 48 -13.70 1.30 -2.70
CA ARG A 48 -15.08 0.97 -2.32
C ARG A 48 -15.97 2.21 -2.23
N ASP A 49 -15.44 3.28 -1.64
CA ASP A 49 -16.17 4.53 -1.51
C ASP A 49 -16.42 5.15 -2.89
N PHE A 50 -15.45 5.08 -3.81
CA PHE A 50 -15.61 5.52 -5.21
C PHE A 50 -16.68 4.71 -5.96
N GLU A 51 -16.66 3.38 -5.87
CA GLU A 51 -17.68 2.51 -6.48
C GLU A 51 -19.10 2.83 -5.97
N SER A 52 -19.24 3.12 -4.67
CA SER A 52 -20.52 3.48 -4.08
C SER A 52 -21.08 4.80 -4.62
N VAL A 53 -20.21 5.77 -4.87
CA VAL A 53 -20.57 7.07 -5.46
C VAL A 53 -20.95 6.91 -6.92
N LEU A 54 -20.17 6.15 -7.69
CA LEU A 54 -20.47 5.86 -9.11
C LEU A 54 -21.82 5.18 -9.28
N ARG A 55 -22.12 4.16 -8.45
CA ARG A 55 -23.41 3.47 -8.49
C ARG A 55 -24.56 4.45 -8.25
N ARG A 56 -24.46 5.28 -7.21
CA ARG A 56 -25.50 6.28 -6.90
C ARG A 56 -25.67 7.29 -8.03
N LEU A 57 -24.59 7.74 -8.65
CA LEU A 57 -24.65 8.69 -9.76
C LEU A 57 -25.37 8.06 -10.96
N ASN A 58 -25.01 6.83 -11.32
CA ASN A 58 -25.62 6.14 -12.45
C ASN A 58 -27.10 5.81 -12.21
N GLU A 59 -27.48 5.41 -10.99
CA GLU A 59 -28.89 5.20 -10.59
C GLU A 59 -29.70 6.51 -10.69
N GLN A 60 -29.11 7.67 -10.40
CA GLN A 60 -29.79 8.97 -10.56
C GLN A 60 -29.95 9.38 -12.03
N VAL A 61 -29.03 8.97 -12.91
CA VAL A 61 -29.14 9.19 -14.35
C VAL A 61 -30.24 8.31 -14.93
N GLU A 62 -30.26 7.01 -14.59
CA GLU A 62 -31.28 6.08 -15.09
C GLU A 62 -32.71 6.45 -14.63
N ASN A 63 -32.90 6.87 -13.37
CA ASN A 63 -34.22 7.30 -12.87
C ASN A 63 -34.64 8.71 -13.33
N GLY A 64 -33.74 9.49 -13.93
CA GLY A 64 -34.02 10.83 -14.45
C GLY A 64 -34.58 10.83 -15.88
N GLU A 65 -34.42 9.73 -16.61
CA GLU A 65 -34.82 9.59 -18.02
C GLU A 65 -36.24 9.01 -18.20
N GLU A 66 -36.87 8.48 -17.14
CA GLU A 66 -38.26 7.99 -17.17
C GLU A 66 -39.33 9.11 -17.06
N GLY A 67 -38.91 10.39 -17.11
CA GLY A 67 -39.76 11.56 -16.88
C GLY A 67 -40.11 12.41 -18.10
N GLU A 68 -39.79 11.99 -19.32
CA GLU A 68 -40.14 12.71 -20.57
C GLU A 68 -40.74 11.76 -21.63
N GLU A 69 -41.99 11.34 -21.44
CA GLU A 69 -42.92 10.98 -22.54
C GLU A 69 -44.28 11.65 -22.34
#